data_AF-N8ZN20-F1
#
_entry.id   AF-N8ZN20-F1
#
_cell.length_a   1.000
_cell.length_b   1.000
_cell.length_c   1.000
_cell.angle_alpha   90.00
_cell.angle_beta   90.00
_cell.angle_gamma   90.00
#
_symmetry.space_group_name_H-M   'P 1'
#
loop_
_entity.id
_entity.type
_entity.pdbx_description
1 polymer ?
#
loop_
_entity_poly.entity_id
_entity_poly.type
_entity_poly.pdbx_seq_one_letter_code
_entity_poly.pdbx_strand_id
1 'polypeptide(L)'
;MISSPPKQSYYCEHIADTAEGERYRLGTENPKYYVLKAKTKKDYNQTGILETHDIYREYPASLYHIPDHKVANWLNRYLTKARQAMRNNRYNQILGDTGFFSHLIIKNGKNMVDMGTNLGQKNE
;
A
#
# COMPACT_ATOMS: atom_id res chain seq x y z
N MET A 1 12.62 -37.34 -7.19
CA MET A 1 11.73 -36.22 -7.57
C MET A 1 12.49 -34.93 -7.27
N ILE A 2 12.93 -34.20 -8.29
CA ILE A 2 13.62 -32.93 -8.10
C ILE A 2 12.51 -31.89 -7.91
N SER A 3 12.30 -31.44 -6.67
CA SER A 3 11.38 -30.33 -6.41
C SER A 3 11.92 -29.10 -7.13
N SER A 4 11.16 -28.54 -8.06
CA SER A 4 11.48 -27.25 -8.66
C SER A 4 11.78 -26.25 -7.54
N PRO A 5 12.86 -25.45 -7.64
CA PRO A 5 13.12 -24.41 -6.64
C PRO A 5 11.88 -23.51 -6.54
N PRO A 6 11.48 -23.11 -5.33
CA PRO A 6 10.32 -22.25 -5.15
C PRO A 6 10.47 -21.02 -6.03
N LYS A 7 9.42 -20.71 -6.81
CA LYS A 7 9.34 -19.47 -7.59
C LYS A 7 9.74 -18.32 -6.66
N GLN A 8 10.77 -17.55 -7.03
CA GLN A 8 11.16 -16.36 -6.27
C GLN A 8 9.96 -15.42 -6.17
N SER A 9 9.32 -15.42 -5.01
CA SER A 9 8.34 -14.40 -4.64
C SER A 9 9.14 -13.15 -4.31
N TYR A 10 9.11 -12.18 -5.22
CA TYR A 10 9.73 -10.90 -4.94
C TYR A 10 8.83 -10.17 -3.93
N TYR A 11 9.37 -9.95 -2.74
CA TYR A 11 8.74 -9.07 -1.75
C TYR A 11 8.75 -7.63 -2.27
N CYS A 12 7.62 -6.94 -2.24
CA CYS A 12 7.52 -5.54 -2.61
C CYS A 12 6.68 -4.78 -1.59
N GLU A 13 7.22 -3.71 -1.03
CA GLU A 13 6.58 -2.91 0.02
C GLU A 13 6.70 -1.41 -0.26
N HIS A 14 5.70 -0.65 0.16
CA HIS A 14 5.78 0.81 0.25
C HIS A 14 6.62 1.17 1.47
N ILE A 15 7.54 2.14 1.31
CA ILE A 15 8.47 2.56 2.36
C ILE A 15 8.10 3.94 2.89
N ALA A 16 7.88 4.91 1.99
CA ALA A 16 7.63 6.29 2.37
C ALA A 16 7.00 7.06 1.21
N ASP A 17 6.25 8.11 1.55
CA ASP A 17 5.95 9.18 0.60
C ASP A 17 7.07 10.23 0.71
N THR A 18 7.76 10.47 -0.40
CA THR A 18 8.90 11.41 -0.47
C THR A 18 8.51 12.63 -1.30
N ALA A 19 9.34 13.68 -1.27
CA ALA A 19 9.19 14.82 -2.17
C ALA A 19 9.22 14.40 -3.66
N GLU A 20 9.91 13.30 -3.97
CA GLU A 20 10.03 12.75 -5.32
C GLU A 20 8.91 11.75 -5.66
N GLY A 21 7.99 11.44 -4.75
CA GLY A 21 6.88 10.50 -4.98
C GLY A 21 6.84 9.32 -4.01
N GLU A 22 6.03 8.32 -4.33
CA GLU A 22 5.83 7.13 -3.50
C GLU A 22 7.03 6.17 -3.66
N ARG A 23 7.78 5.90 -2.59
CA ARG A 23 8.98 5.06 -2.60
C ARG A 23 8.66 3.63 -2.19
N TYR A 24 9.17 2.67 -2.95
CA TYR A 24 8.97 1.24 -2.77
C TYR A 24 10.30 0.49 -2.72
N ARG A 25 10.34 -0.55 -1.88
CA ARG A 25 11.42 -1.53 -1.84
C ARG A 25 10.98 -2.79 -2.55
N LEU A 26 11.89 -3.40 -3.31
CA LEU A 26 11.71 -4.68 -3.96
C LEU A 26 12.85 -5.63 -3.59
N GLY A 27 12.53 -6.77 -2.97
CA GLY A 27 13.46 -7.78 -2.49
C GLY A 27 13.85 -7.62 -1.03
N THR A 28 14.32 -8.70 -0.42
CA THR A 28 14.71 -8.77 1.00
C THR A 28 16.21 -8.58 1.21
N GLU A 29 17.04 -9.45 0.62
CA GLU A 29 18.49 -9.50 0.85
C GLU A 29 19.26 -8.38 0.15
N ASN A 30 18.96 -8.14 -1.12
CA ASN A 30 19.60 -7.08 -1.93
C ASN A 30 18.50 -6.20 -2.55
N PRO A 31 17.85 -5.36 -1.74
CA PRO A 31 16.70 -4.61 -2.19
C PRO A 31 17.06 -3.62 -3.30
N LYS A 32 16.17 -3.52 -4.27
CA LYS A 32 16.15 -2.43 -5.26
C LYS A 32 15.05 -1.45 -4.85
N TYR A 33 15.33 -0.17 -4.99
CA TYR A 33 14.38 0.88 -4.65
C TYR A 33 13.81 1.51 -5.91
N TYR A 34 12.51 1.77 -5.88
CA TYR A 34 11.76 2.37 -6.96
C TYR A 34 10.91 3.51 -6.42
N VAL A 35 10.80 4.58 -7.20
CA VAL A 35 9.94 5.72 -6.90
C VAL A 35 8.86 5.82 -7.97
N LEU A 36 7.61 5.91 -7.54
CA LEU A 36 6.46 6.13 -8.41
C LEU A 36 6.10 7.61 -8.41
N LYS A 37 6.12 8.23 -9.59
CA LYS A 37 5.65 9.60 -9.80
C LYS A 37 4.33 9.56 -10.54
N ALA A 38 3.31 10.27 -10.05
CA ALA A 38 2.03 10.33 -10.73
C ALA A 38 2.20 11.00 -12.10
N LYS A 39 1.62 10.40 -13.15
CA LYS A 39 1.56 11.00 -14.48
C LYS A 39 0.58 12.17 -14.47
N THR A 40 0.87 13.21 -15.25
CA THR A 40 -0.05 14.34 -15.46
C THR A 40 -1.37 13.88 -16.10
N LYS A 41 -1.29 12.87 -16.98
CA LYS A 41 -2.45 12.27 -17.64
C LYS A 41 -2.33 10.76 -17.62
N LYS A 42 -3.46 10.09 -17.39
CA LYS A 42 -3.55 8.63 -17.48
C LYS A 42 -3.28 8.15 -18.91
N ASP A 43 -2.51 7.08 -19.03
CA ASP A 43 -2.33 6.37 -20.29
C ASP A 43 -3.18 5.09 -20.29
N TYR A 44 -4.37 5.18 -20.91
CA TYR A 44 -5.32 4.07 -20.99
C TYR A 44 -4.85 2.91 -21.87
N ASN A 45 -3.72 3.04 -22.58
CA ASN A 45 -3.10 1.93 -23.31
C ASN A 45 -2.21 1.08 -22.41
N GLN A 46 -1.88 1.55 -21.21
CA GLN A 46 -1.10 0.83 -20.22
C GLN A 46 -2.01 0.16 -19.19
N THR A 47 -1.45 -0.76 -18.42
CA THR A 47 -2.18 -1.47 -17.36
C THR A 47 -1.42 -1.43 -16.04
N GLY A 48 -2.16 -1.64 -14.94
CA GLY A 48 -1.57 -1.63 -13.60
C GLY A 48 -1.06 -0.24 -13.23
N ILE A 49 0.14 -0.19 -12.66
CA ILE A 49 0.68 1.08 -12.16
C ILE A 49 1.06 2.04 -13.29
N LEU A 50 1.42 1.50 -14.47
CA LEU A 50 1.84 2.26 -15.64
C LEU A 50 0.72 3.12 -16.26
N GLU A 51 -0.56 2.79 -15.99
CA GLU A 51 -1.68 3.63 -16.42
C GLU A 51 -1.60 5.03 -15.78
N THR A 52 -1.05 5.11 -14.55
CA THR A 52 -1.19 6.30 -13.70
C THR A 52 0.14 6.86 -13.19
N HIS A 53 1.24 6.11 -13.27
CA HIS A 53 2.53 6.53 -12.72
C HIS A 53 3.69 6.19 -13.65
N ASP A 54 4.70 7.05 -13.64
CA ASP A 54 6.03 6.79 -14.15
C ASP A 54 6.86 6.07 -13.09
N ILE A 55 7.71 5.14 -13.51
CA ILE A 55 8.55 4.35 -12.61
C ILE A 55 10.00 4.80 -12.71
N TYR A 56 10.58 5.18 -11.57
CA TYR A 56 11.98 5.53 -11.45
C TYR A 56 12.70 4.47 -10.63
N ARG A 57 13.90 4.08 -11.04
CA ARG A 57 14.82 3.30 -10.21
C ARG A 57 15.72 4.24 -9.45
N GLU A 58 15.80 4.01 -8.14
CA GLU A 58 16.64 4.77 -7.25
C GLU A 58 18.03 4.15 -7.15
N TYR A 59 19.03 5.01 -7.29
CA TYR A 59 20.44 4.75 -7.03
C TYR A 59 20.93 5.77 -5.98
N PRO A 60 22.07 5.54 -5.30
CA PRO A 60 22.50 6.35 -4.17
C PRO A 60 22.54 7.88 -4.37
N ALA A 61 22.71 8.34 -5.61
CA ALA A 61 22.78 9.77 -5.94
C ALA A 61 21.86 10.18 -7.10
N SER A 62 20.97 9.29 -7.57
CA SER A 62 20.15 9.58 -8.75
C SER A 62 18.87 8.77 -8.84
N LEU A 63 17.90 9.35 -9.56
CA LEU A 63 16.68 8.68 -9.98
C LEU A 63 16.70 8.47 -11.49
N TYR A 64 16.68 7.21 -11.91
CA TYR A 64 16.66 6.84 -13.31
C TYR A 64 15.23 6.53 -13.75
N HIS A 65 14.66 7.32 -14.66
CA HIS A 65 13.38 7.02 -15.27
C HIS A 65 13.46 5.75 -16.11
N ILE A 66 12.61 4.76 -15.83
CA ILE A 66 12.45 3.57 -16.66
C ILE A 66 11.32 3.86 -17.66
N PRO A 67 11.60 4.00 -18.96
CA PRO A 67 10.56 4.20 -19.96
C PRO A 67 9.55 3.06 -19.92
N ASP A 68 8.25 3.35 -20.08
CA ASP A 68 7.16 2.38 -19.96
C ASP A 68 7.39 1.08 -20.74
N HIS A 69 7.83 1.20 -22.00
CA HIS A 69 8.10 0.03 -22.87
C HIS A 69 9.28 -0.84 -22.41
N LYS A 70 10.11 -0.36 -21.49
CA LYS A 70 11.22 -1.09 -20.87
C LYS A 70 10.85 -1.66 -19.49
N VAL A 71 9.67 -1.35 -18.97
CA VAL A 71 9.23 -1.86 -17.68
C VAL A 71 8.86 -3.33 -17.83
N ALA A 72 9.56 -4.19 -17.10
CA ALA A 72 9.25 -5.61 -17.10
C ALA A 72 7.85 -5.87 -16.50
N ASN A 73 7.09 -6.78 -17.11
CA ASN A 73 5.74 -7.15 -16.67
C ASN A 73 5.68 -7.57 -15.19
N TRP A 74 6.71 -8.28 -14.71
CA TRP A 74 6.78 -8.68 -13.31
C TRP A 74 6.92 -7.45 -12.39
N LEU A 75 7.71 -6.45 -12.76
CA LEU A 75 7.94 -5.25 -11.98
C LEU A 75 6.65 -4.42 -11.86
N ASN A 76 5.97 -4.18 -12.99
CA ASN A 76 4.66 -3.53 -13.02
C ASN A 76 3.67 -4.25 -12.07
N ARG A 77 3.60 -5.58 -12.15
CA ARG A 77 2.71 -6.38 -11.30
C ARG A 77 3.02 -6.24 -9.81
N TYR A 78 4.29 -6.32 -9.40
CA TYR A 78 4.65 -6.23 -7.98
C TYR A 78 4.41 -4.84 -7.42
N LEU A 79 4.78 -3.79 -8.15
CA LEU A 79 4.52 -2.40 -7.73
C LEU A 79 3.03 -2.09 -7.65
N THR A 80 2.24 -2.58 -8.61
CA THR A 80 0.77 -2.46 -8.59
C THR A 80 0.19 -3.09 -7.32
N LYS A 81 0.62 -4.31 -6.98
CA LYS A 81 0.15 -5.02 -5.78
C LYS A 81 0.57 -4.31 -4.49
N ALA A 82 1.84 -3.91 -4.39
CA ALA A 82 2.34 -3.21 -3.21
C ALA A 82 1.59 -1.90 -2.96
N ARG A 83 1.33 -1.14 -4.02
CA ARG A 83 0.55 0.09 -3.94
C ARG A 83 -0.90 -0.14 -3.54
N GLN A 84 -1.54 -1.17 -4.09
CA GLN A 84 -2.90 -1.54 -3.70
C GLN A 84 -2.96 -1.93 -2.22
N ALA A 85 -2.00 -2.73 -1.73
CA ALA A 85 -1.91 -3.10 -0.33
C ALA A 85 -1.73 -1.87 0.58
N MET A 86 -0.85 -0.94 0.20
CA MET A 86 -0.66 0.33 0.90
C MET A 86 -1.94 1.16 0.95
N ARG A 87 -2.64 1.31 -0.18
CA ARG A 87 -3.90 2.08 -0.24
C ARG A 87 -5.00 1.46 0.62
N ASN A 88 -5.13 0.14 0.58
CA ASN A 88 -6.09 -0.58 1.41
C ASN A 88 -5.76 -0.41 2.90
N ASN A 89 -4.47 -0.45 3.27
CA ASN A 89 -4.03 -0.21 4.64
C ASN A 89 -4.42 1.21 5.11
N ARG A 90 -4.10 2.25 4.31
CA ARG A 90 -4.49 3.63 4.62
C ARG A 90 -6.01 3.82 4.71
N TYR A 91 -6.76 3.20 3.80
CA TYR A 91 -8.22 3.25 3.82
C TYR A 91 -8.78 2.65 5.12
N ASN A 92 -8.28 1.48 5.53
CA ASN A 92 -8.71 0.83 6.76
C ASN A 92 -8.33 1.63 8.01
N GLN A 93 -7.17 2.30 8.00
CA GLN A 93 -6.78 3.23 9.08
C GLN A 93 -7.78 4.39 9.20
N ILE A 94 -8.12 5.05 8.08
CA ILE A 94 -9.12 6.14 8.07
C ILE A 94 -10.48 5.66 8.60
N LEU A 95 -10.93 4.46 8.21
CA LEU A 95 -12.18 3.89 8.74
C LEU A 95 -12.09 3.63 10.25
N GLY A 96 -10.94 3.17 10.75
CA GLY A 96 -10.68 3.04 12.18
C GLY A 96 -10.76 4.38 12.90
N ASP A 97 -10.02 5.37 12.40
CA ASP A 97 -9.88 6.70 13.02
C ASP A 97 -11.19 7.50 13.01
N THR A 98 -12.04 7.29 11.99
CA THR A 98 -13.37 7.92 11.88
C THR A 98 -14.44 7.20 12.72
N GLY A 99 -14.05 6.14 13.44
CA GLY A 99 -14.96 5.36 14.26
C GLY A 99 -15.98 4.54 13.46
N PHE A 100 -15.74 4.30 12.18
CA PHE A 100 -16.61 3.49 11.33
C PHE A 100 -16.77 2.07 11.88
N PHE A 101 -15.69 1.50 12.43
CA PHE A 101 -15.70 0.17 13.03
C PHE A 101 -16.23 0.12 14.47
N SER A 102 -16.41 1.26 15.16
CA SER A 102 -17.00 1.32 16.52
C SER A 102 -18.48 0.95 16.56
N HIS A 103 -19.15 0.89 15.41
CA HIS A 103 -20.55 0.48 15.31
C HIS A 103 -20.75 -0.99 14.92
N LEU A 104 -19.68 -1.76 14.69
CA LEU A 104 -19.80 -3.18 14.32
C LEU A 104 -19.92 -4.06 15.58
N ILE A 105 -21.08 -3.99 16.25
CA ILE A 105 -21.47 -5.01 17.24
C ILE A 105 -21.85 -6.28 16.46
N ILE A 106 -20.92 -7.22 16.32
CA ILE A 106 -21.25 -8.58 15.88
C ILE A 106 -21.85 -9.32 17.07
N LYS A 107 -23.18 -9.31 17.08
CA LYS A 107 -24.07 -10.07 17.94
C LYS A 107 -23.95 -11.57 17.60
N ASN A 108 -23.05 -12.28 18.28
CA ASN A 108 -23.18 -13.72 18.47
C ASN A 108 -23.25 -14.03 19.97
N GLY A 109 -24.46 -13.88 20.51
CA GLY A 109 -24.91 -14.76 21.58
C GLY A 109 -25.37 -14.11 22.88
N LYS A 110 -24.88 -12.92 23.27
CA LYS A 110 -25.38 -12.20 24.47
C LYS A 110 -25.03 -10.72 24.36
N ASN A 111 -26.06 -9.87 24.35
CA ASN A 111 -25.87 -8.42 24.37
C ASN A 111 -25.54 -8.02 25.79
N MET A 112 -24.32 -7.59 26.03
CA MET A 112 -24.01 -6.81 27.20
C MET A 112 -23.66 -5.42 26.70
N VAL A 113 -24.57 -4.49 26.95
CA VAL A 113 -24.28 -3.07 26.89
C VAL A 113 -23.45 -2.81 28.14
N ASP A 114 -22.16 -2.50 27.96
CA ASP A 114 -21.46 -1.78 29.02
C ASP A 114 -22.02 -0.35 28.99
N MET A 115 -23.12 -0.15 29.71
CA MET A 115 -23.51 1.19 30.12
C MET A 115 -22.53 1.59 31.21
N GLY A 116 -21.39 2.12 30.78
CA GLY A 116 -20.57 3.05 31.54
C GLY A 116 -21.41 4.28 31.87
N THR A 117 -22.38 4.07 32.76
CA THR A 117 -23.19 5.07 33.40
C THR A 117 -22.26 5.76 34.38
N ASN A 118 -21.75 6.93 34.02
CA ASN A 118 -21.45 7.90 35.06
C ASN A 118 -22.29 9.14 34.79
N LEU A 119 -23.47 9.10 35.39
CA LEU A 119 -24.37 10.21 35.60
C LEU A 119 -23.55 11.39 36.15
N GLY A 120 -23.66 12.55 35.49
CA GLY A 120 -23.32 13.79 36.15
C GLY A 120 -24.20 13.98 37.39
N GLN A 121 -23.60 14.40 38.50
CA GLN A 121 -24.27 15.24 39.47
C GLN A 121 -23.36 16.42 39.84
N LYS A 122 -23.88 17.61 39.54
CA LYS A 122 -23.58 18.87 40.22
C LYS A 122 -24.05 18.79 41.68
N ASN A 123 -23.58 19.75 42.48
CA ASN A 123 -23.84 20.11 43.89
C ASN A 123 -22.60 19.77 44.73
N GLU A 124 -21.87 20.69 45.36
CA GLU A 124 -22.12 22.08 45.83
C GLU A 124 -21.02 23.06 45.38
#